data_AF-A0A445EQM0-F1
#
_entry.id   AF-A0A445EQM0-F1
#
_cell.length_a   1.000
_cell.length_b   1.000
_cell.length_c   1.000
_cell.angle_alpha   90.00
_cell.angle_beta   90.00
_cell.angle_gamma   90.00
#
_symmetry.space_group_name_H-M   'P 1'
#
loop_
_entity.id
_entity.type
_entity.pdbx_description
1 polymer ?
#
loop_
_entity_poly.entity_id
_entity_poly.type
_entity_poly.pdbx_seq_one_letter_code
_entity_poly.pdbx_strand_id
1 'polypeptide(L)'
;MFYQNDIVLTNRFRSPKTKHLTYNNIVVITSPYGDHWRNLCRIRSLEILSTQRLNSFTGIRRDEMARLIRSLSQGLGEGFTRVEVRSKLMREMVRVESKRVPIEAFGQV
;
A
#
# COMPACT_ATOMS: atom_id res chain seq x y z
N MET A 1 7.32 -24.17 8.47
CA MET A 1 6.31 -25.19 8.09
C MET A 1 4.92 -24.56 8.19
N PHE A 2 4.33 -24.22 7.05
CA PHE A 2 2.91 -23.87 6.88
C PHE A 2 2.54 -24.49 5.52
N TYR A 3 2.11 -25.75 5.48
CA TYR A 3 1.88 -26.40 4.17
C TYR A 3 0.63 -27.25 4.12
N GLN A 4 0.10 -27.74 5.26
CA GLN A 4 -1.02 -28.66 5.23
C GLN A 4 -2.39 -27.97 5.04
N ASN A 5 -2.54 -26.72 5.51
CA ASN A 5 -3.84 -26.03 5.51
C ASN A 5 -3.81 -24.64 4.83
N ASP A 6 -2.68 -24.24 4.26
CA ASP A 6 -2.50 -22.89 3.72
C ASP A 6 -3.50 -22.57 2.62
N ILE A 7 -3.83 -23.54 1.77
CA ILE A 7 -4.79 -23.35 0.67
C ILE A 7 -6.21 -23.11 1.20
N VAL A 8 -6.63 -23.84 2.23
CA VAL A 8 -7.95 -23.72 2.86
C VAL A 8 -8.07 -22.38 3.60
N LEU A 9 -7.02 -21.96 4.31
CA LEU A 9 -6.97 -20.71 5.07
C LEU A 9 -6.78 -19.47 4.18
N THR A 10 -6.16 -19.62 3.01
CA THR A 10 -5.92 -18.51 2.07
C THR A 10 -7.11 -18.30 1.12
N ASN A 11 -8.10 -19.20 1.12
CA ASN A 11 -9.28 -19.03 0.30
C ASN A 11 -10.16 -17.89 0.86
N ARG A 12 -10.34 -16.82 0.07
CA ARG A 12 -11.10 -15.63 0.46
C ARG A 12 -12.57 -15.82 0.10
N PHE A 13 -13.47 -15.58 1.05
CA PHE A 13 -14.91 -15.66 0.80
C PHE A 13 -15.32 -14.69 -0.31
N ARG A 14 -15.95 -15.24 -1.35
CA ARG A 14 -16.35 -14.48 -2.54
C ARG A 14 -17.69 -13.79 -2.27
N SER A 15 -17.67 -12.52 -1.90
CA SER A 15 -18.90 -11.74 -1.75
C SER A 15 -19.31 -11.06 -3.07
N PRO A 16 -20.60 -10.91 -3.39
CA PRO A 16 -21.04 -10.14 -4.55
C PRO A 16 -20.57 -8.68 -4.50
N LYS A 17 -20.52 -8.09 -3.30
CA LYS A 17 -20.04 -6.73 -3.06
C LYS A 17 -18.56 -6.58 -3.43
N THR A 18 -17.72 -7.54 -3.05
CA THR A 18 -16.30 -7.54 -3.42
C THR A 18 -16.12 -7.69 -4.92
N LYS A 19 -16.97 -8.47 -5.61
CA LYS A 19 -16.89 -8.61 -7.09
C LYS A 19 -17.03 -7.26 -7.79
N HIS A 20 -17.95 -6.39 -7.37
CA HIS A 20 -18.08 -5.06 -7.98
C HIS A 20 -16.99 -4.10 -7.53
N LEU A 21 -16.62 -4.11 -6.24
CA LEU A 21 -15.59 -3.22 -5.68
C LEU A 21 -14.20 -3.47 -6.27
N THR A 22 -13.86 -4.72 -6.57
CA THR A 22 -12.53 -5.11 -7.04
C THR A 22 -12.55 -5.54 -8.50
N TYR A 23 -13.48 -5.01 -9.30
CA TYR A 23 -13.57 -5.24 -10.75
C TYR A 23 -13.43 -6.73 -11.11
N ASN A 24 -14.35 -7.53 -10.59
CA ASN A 24 -14.39 -8.99 -10.74
C ASN A 24 -13.19 -9.74 -10.11
N ASN A 25 -12.70 -9.29 -8.96
CA ASN A 25 -11.59 -9.89 -8.21
C ASN A 25 -10.21 -9.84 -8.89
N ILE A 26 -9.96 -8.87 -9.77
CA ILE A 26 -8.61 -8.63 -10.33
C ILE A 26 -7.60 -8.13 -9.26
N VAL A 27 -8.06 -7.86 -8.04
CA VAL A 27 -7.23 -7.43 -6.92
C VAL A 27 -6.89 -8.63 -6.03
N VAL A 28 -5.60 -8.82 -5.72
CA VAL A 28 -5.06 -9.90 -4.87
C VAL A 28 -5.80 -10.07 -3.53
N ILE A 29 -6.35 -8.99 -2.99
CA ILE A 29 -7.05 -8.99 -1.69
C ILE A 29 -8.32 -9.82 -1.74
N THR A 30 -8.98 -9.93 -2.90
CA THR A 30 -10.29 -10.57 -3.05
C THR A 30 -10.29 -11.78 -3.98
N SER A 31 -9.20 -12.03 -4.72
CA SER A 31 -9.11 -13.22 -5.57
C SER A 31 -9.02 -14.49 -4.72
N PRO A 32 -9.82 -15.53 -5.03
CA PRO A 32 -9.62 -16.85 -4.42
C PRO A 32 -8.24 -17.40 -4.81
N TYR A 33 -7.72 -18.29 -3.98
CA TYR A 33 -6.43 -18.93 -4.24
C TYR A 33 -6.49 -19.76 -5.53
N GLY A 34 -5.49 -19.62 -6.39
CA GLY A 34 -5.42 -20.26 -7.71
C GLY A 34 -4.40 -19.56 -8.61
N ASP A 35 -4.30 -19.98 -9.87
CA ASP A 35 -3.28 -19.45 -10.80
C ASP A 35 -3.42 -17.95 -11.05
N HIS A 36 -4.65 -17.44 -11.09
CA HIS A 36 -4.91 -16.01 -11.20
C HIS A 36 -4.33 -15.23 -10.00
N TRP A 37 -4.61 -15.68 -8.77
CA TRP A 37 -4.08 -15.07 -7.55
C TRP A 37 -2.54 -15.15 -7.50
N ARG A 38 -1.97 -16.30 -7.88
CA ARG A 38 -0.51 -16.48 -7.96
C ARG A 38 0.13 -15.54 -8.96
N ASN A 39 -0.48 -15.36 -10.12
CA ASN A 39 -0.01 -14.42 -11.14
C ASN A 39 -0.08 -12.97 -10.65
N LEU A 40 -1.19 -12.57 -10.02
CA LEU A 40 -1.32 -11.23 -9.43
C LEU A 40 -0.27 -10.98 -8.32
N CYS A 41 0.00 -11.97 -7.47
CA CYS A 41 1.06 -11.91 -6.46
C CYS A 41 2.45 -11.77 -7.11
N ARG A 42 2.73 -12.53 -8.18
CA ARG A 42 3.99 -12.44 -8.93
C ARG A 42 4.16 -11.05 -9.54
N ILE A 43 3.16 -10.54 -10.25
CA ILE A 43 3.19 -9.20 -10.86
C ILE A 43 3.38 -8.14 -9.78
N ARG A 44 2.62 -8.20 -8.68
CA ARG A 44 2.80 -7.26 -7.55
C ARG A 44 4.23 -7.26 -7.03
N SER A 45 4.79 -8.44 -6.79
CA SER A 45 6.15 -8.56 -6.24
C SER A 45 7.22 -8.03 -7.18
N LEU A 46 7.06 -8.18 -8.49
CA LEU A 46 8.03 -7.72 -9.48
C LEU A 46 7.85 -6.24 -9.87
N GLU A 47 6.62 -5.79 -10.06
CA GLU A 47 6.34 -4.47 -10.63
C GLU A 47 6.16 -3.38 -9.58
N ILE A 48 5.65 -3.73 -8.39
CA ILE A 48 5.28 -2.77 -7.35
C ILE A 48 6.22 -2.88 -6.15
N LEU A 49 6.51 -4.11 -5.71
CA LEU A 49 7.30 -4.39 -4.50
C LEU A 49 8.72 -4.85 -4.79
N SER A 50 9.24 -4.68 -6.01
CA SER A 50 10.63 -5.02 -6.32
C SER A 50 11.59 -4.09 -5.59
N THR A 51 12.79 -4.59 -5.32
CA THR A 51 13.86 -3.82 -4.68
C THR A 51 14.13 -2.49 -5.38
N GLN A 52 14.12 -2.49 -6.72
CA GLN A 52 14.31 -1.27 -7.52
C GLN A 52 13.20 -0.25 -7.25
N ARG A 53 11.94 -0.67 -7.27
CA ARG A 53 10.79 0.21 -6.96
C ARG A 53 10.83 0.69 -5.52
N LEU A 54 11.10 -0.19 -4.56
CA LEU A 54 11.21 0.19 -3.15
C LEU A 54 12.33 1.22 -2.93
N ASN A 55 13.45 1.09 -3.64
CA ASN A 55 14.56 2.03 -3.59
C ASN A 55 14.18 3.39 -4.20
N SER A 56 13.42 3.43 -5.31
CA SER A 56 12.95 4.70 -5.87
C SER A 56 12.00 5.44 -4.92
N PHE A 57 11.23 4.72 -4.09
CA PHE A 57 10.38 5.32 -3.05
C PHE A 57 11.12 5.75 -1.78
N THR A 58 12.40 5.40 -1.61
CA THR A 58 13.14 5.72 -0.39
C THR A 58 13.27 7.23 -0.17
N GLY A 59 13.56 8.01 -1.22
CA GLY A 59 13.62 9.47 -1.12
C GLY A 59 12.27 10.09 -0.70
N ILE A 60 11.19 9.70 -1.38
CA ILE A 60 9.83 10.17 -1.09
C ILE A 60 9.44 9.88 0.37
N ARG A 61 9.72 8.67 0.86
CA ARG A 61 9.45 8.30 2.25
C ARG A 61 10.26 9.13 3.24
N ARG A 62 11.53 9.41 2.93
CA ARG A 62 12.41 10.25 3.76
C ARG A 62 11.86 11.67 3.88
N ASP A 63 11.46 12.25 2.76
CA ASP A 63 10.90 13.60 2.70
C ASP A 63 9.59 13.70 3.49
N GLU A 64 8.71 12.71 3.36
CA GLU A 64 7.43 12.68 4.08
C GLU A 64 7.65 12.50 5.58
N MET A 65 8.58 11.64 6.00
CA MET A 65 8.97 11.52 7.42
C MET A 65 9.55 12.82 7.99
N ALA A 66 10.43 13.50 7.24
CA ALA A 66 10.99 14.79 7.67
C ALA A 66 9.89 15.85 7.83
N ARG A 67 8.89 15.87 6.93
CA ARG A 67 7.72 16.76 7.04
C ARG A 67 6.88 16.43 8.26
N LEU A 68 6.64 15.15 8.54
CA LEU A 68 5.90 14.71 9.72
C LEU A 68 6.60 15.17 11.01
N ILE A 69 7.91 14.95 11.11
CA ILE A 69 8.72 15.39 12.28
C ILE A 69 8.62 16.90 12.46
N ARG A 70 8.79 17.67 11.38
CA ARG A 70 8.65 19.14 11.42
C ARG A 70 7.25 19.59 11.82
N SER A 71 6.20 18.93 11.34
CA SER A 71 4.82 19.23 11.74
C SER A 71 4.56 18.92 13.22
N LEU A 72 5.22 17.90 13.76
CA LEU A 72 5.14 17.57 15.19
C LEU A 72 5.92 18.59 16.04
N SER A 73 7.10 19.02 15.58
CA SER A 73 7.92 19.99 16.32
C SER A 73 7.31 21.39 16.36
N GLN A 74 6.58 21.81 15.31
CA GLN A 74 5.87 23.10 15.30
C GLN A 74 4.74 23.20 16.33
N GLY A 75 4.21 22.07 16.79
CA GLY A 75 3.21 22.03 17.86
C GLY A 75 3.81 22.06 19.28
N LEU A 76 5.12 21.88 19.41
CA LEU A 76 5.83 21.91 20.70
C LEU A 76 6.08 23.37 21.11
N GLY A 77 5.07 24.06 21.64
CA GLY A 77 5.29 25.28 22.41
C GLY A 77 5.62 24.90 23.86
N GLU A 78 6.84 25.18 24.34
CA GLU A 78 7.43 25.02 25.70
C GLU A 78 7.02 23.81 26.58
N GLY A 79 6.21 22.88 26.09
CA GLY A 79 5.54 21.86 26.87
C GLY A 79 5.01 20.69 26.03
N PHE A 80 4.33 19.77 26.70
CA PHE A 80 3.85 18.53 26.10
C PHE A 80 2.56 18.76 25.30
N THR A 81 2.57 18.39 24.01
CA THR A 81 1.38 18.47 23.16
C THR A 81 0.87 17.07 22.83
N ARG A 82 -0.41 16.81 23.16
CA ARG A 82 -1.09 15.57 22.78
C ARG A 82 -1.34 15.58 21.27
N VAL A 83 -0.79 14.60 20.57
CA VAL A 83 -0.97 14.43 19.12
C VAL A 83 -1.62 13.09 18.80
N GLU A 84 -2.60 13.12 17.90
CA GLU A 84 -3.18 11.90 17.36
C GLU A 84 -2.26 11.32 16.27
N VAL A 85 -1.51 10.28 16.64
CA VAL A 85 -0.51 9.67 15.75
C VAL A 85 -1.17 8.95 14.56
N ARG A 86 -2.32 8.30 14.79
CA ARG A 86 -3.01 7.50 13.76
C ARG A 86 -3.38 8.33 12.54
N SER A 87 -4.07 9.46 12.75
CA SER A 87 -4.52 10.33 11.66
C SER A 87 -3.35 10.97 10.91
N LYS A 88 -2.29 11.36 11.63
CA LYS A 88 -1.06 11.88 11.03
C LYS A 88 -0.33 10.83 10.19
N LEU A 89 -0.14 9.61 10.68
CA LEU A 89 0.49 8.53 9.92
C LEU A 89 -0.32 8.12 8.68
N MET A 90 -1.64 8.01 8.81
CA MET A 90 -2.52 7.69 7.68
C MET A 90 -2.42 8.74 6.57
N ARG A 91 -2.35 10.03 6.94
CA ARG A 91 -2.17 11.12 6.00
C ARG A 91 -0.83 11.01 5.26
N GLU A 92 0.27 10.74 5.96
CA GLU A 92 1.58 10.57 5.31
C GLU A 92 1.59 9.36 4.36
N MET A 93 0.95 8.26 4.76
CA MET A 93 0.84 7.06 3.92
C MET A 93 0.16 7.39 2.59
N VAL A 94 -0.98 8.10 2.62
CA VAL A 94 -1.69 8.53 1.40
C VAL A 94 -0.83 9.45 0.54
N ARG A 95 -0.03 10.33 1.13
CA ARG A 95 0.85 11.25 0.39
C ARG A 95 2.01 10.54 -0.31
N VAL A 96 2.60 9.53 0.33
CA VAL A 96 3.63 8.68 -0.32
C VAL A 96 3.02 7.94 -1.52
N GLU A 97 1.81 7.39 -1.37
CA GLU A 97 1.08 6.70 -2.44
C GLU A 97 0.69 7.65 -3.59
N SER A 98 0.27 8.87 -3.29
CA SER A 98 -0.10 9.86 -4.31
C SER A 98 1.09 10.26 -5.21
N LYS A 99 2.33 10.15 -4.72
CA LYS A 99 3.55 10.45 -5.47
C LYS A 99 4.07 9.25 -6.27
N ARG A 100 3.34 8.12 -6.24
CA ARG A 100 3.70 6.85 -6.91
C ARG A 100 3.51 6.86 -8.42
N VAL A 101 2.68 7.76 -8.93
CA VAL A 101 2.27 7.77 -10.35
C VAL A 101 2.71 9.07 -11.02
N PRO A 102 3.68 9.04 -11.96
CA PRO A 102 3.86 10.13 -12.91
C PRO A 102 2.62 10.16 -13.82
N ILE A 103 1.92 11.28 -13.86
CA ILE A 103 0.73 11.49 -14.72
C ILE A 103 1.10 11.26 -16.21
N GLU A 104 2.37 11.41 -16.56
CA GLU A 104 2.95 11.28 -17.89
C GLU A 104 3.02 9.83 -18.40
N ALA A 105 2.92 8.83 -17.51
CA ALA A 105 3.05 7.40 -17.87
C ALA A 105 1.81 6.81 -18.58
N PHE A 106 0.72 7.59 -18.74
CA PHE A 106 -0.52 7.16 -19.40
C PHE A 106 -0.75 7.81 -20.76
N GLY A 107 0.16 8.67 -21.23
CA GLY A 107 0.01 9.46 -22.46
C GLY A 107 0.72 8.90 -23.71
N GLN A 108 1.24 7.67 -23.67
CA GLN A 108 1.85 7.01 -24.83
C GLN A 108 1.26 5.61 -25.02
N VAL A 109 0.02 5.57 -25.51
CA VAL A 109 -0.55 4.44 -26.28
C VAL A 109 -1.29 5.05 -27.46
#